data_AF-A0A3P6D2U3-F1
#
_entry.id   AF-A0A3P6D2U3-F1
#
_cell.length_a   1.000
_cell.length_b   1.000
_cell.length_c   1.000
_cell.angle_alpha   90.00
_cell.angle_beta   90.00
_cell.angle_gamma   90.00
#
_symmetry.space_group_name_H-M   'P 1'
#
loop_
_entity.id
_entity.type
_entity.pdbx_description
1 polymer ?
#
loop_
_entity_poly.entity_id
_entity_poly.type
_entity_poly.pdbx_seq_one_letter_code
_entity_poly.pdbx_strand_id
1 'polypeptide(L)'
;MARIVECRDKPFDPNNQLNILITLKESDTGSSVTITMPKELVEANLFPWWSKDRCAALSRHNAVQFVDLFDYDSKITTTHTPRRERDGNFKFCGWGSILAKRSFKTGDIIGFWWDKYHDRLNFELLMVA
;
A
#
# COMPACT_ATOMS: atom_id res chain seq x y z
N MET A 1 -16.03 -33.26 -7.78
CA MET A 1 -15.04 -32.39 -8.46
C MET A 1 -15.13 -31.01 -7.82
N ALA A 2 -14.10 -30.58 -7.09
CA ALA A 2 -14.05 -29.22 -6.57
C ALA A 2 -13.83 -28.27 -7.76
N ARG A 3 -14.74 -27.31 -7.96
CA ARG A 3 -14.50 -26.21 -8.91
C ARG A 3 -13.34 -25.39 -8.34
N ILE A 4 -12.19 -25.42 -8.99
CA ILE A 4 -11.13 -24.44 -8.76
C ILE A 4 -11.73 -23.12 -9.23
N VAL A 5 -12.21 -22.31 -8.29
CA VAL A 5 -12.54 -20.92 -8.59
C VAL A 5 -11.20 -20.26 -8.86
N GLU A 6 -10.96 -19.87 -10.11
CA GLU A 6 -9.85 -18.97 -10.42
C GLU A 6 -10.01 -17.73 -9.55
N CYS A 7 -9.17 -17.60 -8.51
CA CYS A 7 -9.08 -16.36 -7.75
C CYS A 7 -8.46 -15.31 -8.66
N ARG A 8 -9.30 -14.40 -9.16
CA ARG A 8 -8.86 -13.25 -9.95
C ARG A 8 -8.49 -12.12 -9.00
N ASP A 9 -7.43 -11.38 -9.34
CA ASP A 9 -7.04 -10.19 -8.60
C ASP A 9 -8.23 -9.23 -8.48
N LYS A 10 -8.56 -8.81 -7.26
CA LYS A 10 -9.70 -7.93 -7.03
C LYS A 10 -9.41 -6.54 -7.61
N PRO A 11 -10.22 -6.01 -8.54
CA PRO A 11 -10.06 -4.64 -9.04
C PRO A 11 -10.36 -3.62 -7.93
N PHE A 12 -9.92 -2.39 -8.14
CA PHE A 12 -10.29 -1.27 -7.28
C PHE A 12 -11.82 -1.06 -7.30
N ASP A 13 -12.40 -0.88 -6.11
CA ASP A 13 -13.82 -0.55 -5.95
C ASP A 13 -13.91 0.84 -5.31
N PRO A 14 -14.30 1.89 -6.06
CA PRO A 14 -14.30 3.26 -5.56
C PRO A 14 -15.28 3.49 -4.39
N ASN A 15 -16.24 2.58 -4.15
CA ASN A 15 -17.21 2.71 -3.07
C ASN A 15 -16.74 2.03 -1.77
N ASN A 16 -15.61 1.33 -1.79
CA ASN A 16 -15.07 0.69 -0.61
C ASN A 16 -14.45 1.73 0.34
N GLN A 17 -15.07 1.90 1.50
CA GLN A 17 -14.65 2.85 2.53
C GLN A 17 -13.27 2.54 3.13
N LEU A 18 -12.76 1.32 2.94
CA LEU A 18 -11.43 0.90 3.40
C LEU A 18 -10.34 1.15 2.36
N ASN A 19 -10.61 1.86 1.27
CA ASN A 19 -9.57 2.29 0.35
C ASN A 19 -8.72 3.40 0.98
N ILE A 20 -7.43 3.41 0.67
CA ILE A 20 -6.51 4.49 1.05
C ILE A 20 -6.18 5.27 -0.22
N LEU A 21 -6.43 6.58 -0.21
CA LEU A 21 -6.09 7.47 -1.32
C LEU A 21 -4.92 8.35 -0.91
N ILE A 22 -3.84 8.31 -1.69
CA ILE A 22 -2.64 9.11 -1.45
C ILE A 22 -2.40 10.01 -2.65
N THR A 23 -2.41 11.33 -2.41
CA THR A 23 -1.87 12.31 -3.34
C THR A 23 -0.36 12.37 -3.17
N LEU A 24 0.39 12.05 -4.23
CA LEU A 24 1.84 11.99 -4.17
C LEU A 24 2.45 13.37 -3.95
N LYS A 25 3.39 13.45 -3.02
CA LYS A 25 4.22 14.63 -2.80
C LYS A 25 5.56 14.45 -3.53
N GLU A 26 6.34 15.53 -3.59
CA GLU A 26 7.70 15.47 -4.14
C GLU A 26 8.55 14.39 -3.44
N SER A 27 8.36 14.21 -2.13
CA SER A 27 9.04 13.18 -1.33
C SER A 27 8.69 11.73 -1.69
N ASP A 28 7.62 11.50 -2.44
CA ASP A 28 7.14 10.17 -2.82
C ASP A 28 7.47 9.82 -4.28
N THR A 29 8.16 10.72 -5.00
CA THR A 29 8.46 10.57 -6.44
C THR A 29 9.97 10.67 -6.72
N GLY A 30 10.36 10.60 -8.01
CA GLY A 30 11.74 10.73 -8.43
C GLY A 30 12.64 9.61 -7.90
N SER A 31 13.66 9.97 -7.12
CA SER A 31 14.62 9.02 -6.52
C SER A 31 14.20 8.51 -5.13
N SER A 32 12.95 8.74 -4.72
CA SER A 32 12.44 8.25 -3.44
C SER A 32 12.47 6.73 -3.35
N VAL A 33 12.70 6.23 -2.14
CA VAL A 33 12.66 4.79 -1.82
C VAL A 33 11.46 4.42 -0.96
N THR A 34 10.64 5.41 -0.59
CA THR A 34 9.50 5.28 0.30
C THR A 34 8.29 6.02 -0.24
N ILE A 35 7.10 5.52 0.08
CA ILE A 35 5.87 6.31 0.02
C ILE A 35 5.37 6.55 1.44
N THR A 36 4.90 7.77 1.71
CA THR A 36 4.37 8.17 3.01
C THR A 36 2.86 7.89 3.07
N MET A 37 2.44 7.14 4.08
CA MET A 37 1.06 6.80 4.37
C MET A 37 0.64 7.49 5.68
N PRO A 38 -0.42 8.32 5.67
CA PRO A 38 -0.94 8.96 6.86
C PRO A 38 -1.33 7.94 7.93
N LYS A 39 -1.02 8.25 9.18
CA LYS A 39 -1.30 7.38 10.33
C LYS A 39 -2.77 6.97 10.38
N GLU A 40 -3.66 7.95 10.26
CA GLU A 40 -5.10 7.78 10.39
C GLU A 40 -5.64 6.81 9.34
N LEU A 41 -5.13 6.89 8.10
CA LEU A 41 -5.53 6.00 7.02
C LEU A 41 -5.01 4.58 7.21
N VAL A 42 -3.77 4.41 7.65
CA VAL A 42 -3.22 3.06 7.92
C VAL A 42 -3.99 2.39 9.06
N GLU A 43 -4.23 3.11 10.15
CA GLU A 43 -4.94 2.57 11.31
C GLU A 43 -6.41 2.28 11.02
N ALA A 44 -7.10 3.12 10.25
CA ALA A 44 -8.52 2.92 9.94
C ALA A 44 -8.75 1.89 8.81
N ASN A 45 -7.84 1.80 7.83
CA ASN A 45 -8.13 1.11 6.57
C ASN A 45 -7.24 -0.11 6.33
N LEU A 46 -6.04 -0.19 6.92
CA LEU A 46 -5.15 -1.33 6.80
C LEU A 46 -5.19 -2.25 8.03
N PHE A 47 -5.18 -1.69 9.25
CA PHE A 47 -5.16 -2.47 10.48
C PHE A 47 -6.37 -3.40 10.68
N PRO A 48 -7.60 -3.11 10.20
CA PRO A 48 -8.70 -4.06 10.29
C PRO A 48 -8.43 -5.41 9.62
N TRP A 49 -7.47 -5.46 8.69
CA TRP A 49 -7.09 -6.67 7.99
C TRP A 49 -5.95 -7.44 8.66
N TRP A 50 -5.31 -6.85 9.66
CA TRP A 50 -4.12 -7.40 10.31
C TRP A 50 -4.44 -7.92 11.71
N SER A 51 -3.59 -8.81 12.23
CA SER A 51 -3.72 -9.27 13.61
C SER A 51 -3.40 -8.13 14.59
N LYS A 52 -4.02 -8.15 15.77
CA LYS A 52 -3.75 -7.17 16.84
C LYS A 52 -2.26 -7.10 17.19
N ASP A 53 -1.58 -8.25 17.19
CA ASP A 53 -0.14 -8.33 17.47
C ASP A 53 0.68 -7.66 16.37
N ARG A 54 0.32 -7.86 15.09
CA ARG A 54 0.97 -7.19 13.95
C ARG A 54 0.79 -5.68 14.02
N CYS A 55 -0.42 -5.21 14.31
CA CYS A 55 -0.70 -3.79 14.50
C CYS A 55 0.10 -3.21 15.67
N ALA A 56 0.08 -3.88 16.83
CA ALA A 56 0.83 -3.46 18.01
C ALA A 56 2.33 -3.45 17.78
N ALA A 57 2.86 -4.41 17.01
CA ALA A 57 4.26 -4.43 16.60
C ALA A 57 4.57 -3.21 15.72
N LEU A 58 3.80 -2.97 14.65
CA LEU A 58 4.03 -1.83 13.76
C LEU A 58 3.90 -0.47 14.47
N SER A 59 3.04 -0.38 15.51
CA SER A 59 2.93 0.81 16.34
C SER A 59 4.15 1.06 17.24
N ARG A 60 5.01 0.06 17.48
CA ARG A 60 6.27 0.20 18.24
C ARG A 60 7.41 0.66 17.33
N HIS A 61 8.27 1.52 17.85
CA HIS A 61 9.46 1.97 17.13
C HIS A 61 10.39 0.76 16.87
N ASN A 62 10.89 0.61 15.64
CA ASN A 62 11.82 -0.43 15.16
C ASN A 62 11.27 -1.84 14.90
N ALA A 63 9.96 -2.10 14.98
CA ALA A 63 9.43 -3.38 14.53
C ALA A 63 9.51 -3.50 13.01
N VAL A 64 10.02 -4.63 12.52
CA VAL A 64 10.04 -4.94 11.09
C VAL A 64 8.77 -5.72 10.77
N GLN A 65 7.86 -5.08 10.02
CA GLN A 65 6.73 -5.75 9.40
C GLN A 65 6.91 -5.71 7.88
N PHE A 66 6.35 -6.70 7.20
CA PHE A 66 6.34 -6.77 5.76
C PHE A 66 4.91 -6.63 5.26
N VAL A 67 4.74 -6.05 4.07
CA VAL A 67 3.49 -6.08 3.35
C VAL A 67 3.80 -6.22 1.88
N ASP A 68 3.19 -7.19 1.23
CA ASP A 68 3.27 -7.29 -0.21
C ASP A 68 2.39 -6.21 -0.83
N LEU A 69 2.99 -5.48 -1.77
CA LEU A 69 2.35 -4.44 -2.55
C LEU A 69 2.26 -4.89 -4.00
N PHE A 70 1.04 -5.07 -4.48
CA PHE A 70 0.75 -5.52 -5.84
C PHE A 70 0.31 -4.36 -6.70
N ASP A 71 1.07 -4.09 -7.76
CA ASP A 71 0.72 -3.14 -8.80
C ASP A 71 -0.32 -3.77 -9.72
N TYR A 72 -1.56 -3.28 -9.63
CA TYR A 72 -2.66 -3.84 -10.40
C TYR A 72 -2.47 -3.64 -11.91
N ASP A 73 -1.78 -2.58 -12.34
CA ASP A 73 -1.56 -2.31 -13.76
C ASP A 73 -0.50 -3.22 -14.35
N SER A 74 0.66 -3.32 -13.67
CA SER A 74 1.79 -4.11 -14.17
C SER A 74 1.77 -5.59 -13.79
N LYS A 75 0.87 -5.99 -12.87
CA LYS A 75 0.76 -7.34 -12.31
C LYS A 75 2.03 -7.81 -11.60
N ILE A 76 2.78 -6.88 -11.01
CA ILE A 76 4.00 -7.14 -10.26
C ILE A 76 3.75 -6.96 -8.77
N THR A 77 4.25 -7.90 -7.96
CA THR A 77 4.30 -7.77 -6.50
C THR A 77 5.70 -7.36 -6.05
N THR A 78 5.79 -6.39 -5.15
CA THR A 78 7.01 -6.03 -4.42
C THR A 78 6.73 -6.08 -2.92
N THR A 79 7.70 -6.54 -2.11
CA THR A 79 7.55 -6.54 -0.66
C THR A 79 8.04 -5.22 -0.08
N HIS A 80 7.19 -4.59 0.72
CA HIS A 80 7.47 -3.33 1.40
C HIS A 80 7.69 -3.56 2.89
N THR A 81 8.51 -2.71 3.50
CA THR A 81 8.70 -2.66 4.96
C THR A 81 8.08 -1.38 5.50
N PRO A 82 6.86 -1.43 6.06
CA PRO A 82 6.26 -0.28 6.74
C PRO A 82 7.04 0.05 8.00
N ARG A 83 7.32 1.34 8.20
CA ARG A 83 7.99 1.86 9.39
C ARG A 83 7.23 3.07 9.91
N ARG A 84 6.98 3.10 11.21
CA ARG A 84 6.38 4.26 11.87
C ARG A 84 7.45 5.33 12.10
N GLU A 85 7.17 6.54 11.64
CA GLU A 85 8.02 7.71 11.80
C GLU A 85 7.66 8.48 13.09
N ARG A 86 8.47 9.48 13.45
CA ARG A 86 8.28 10.26 14.71
C ARG A 86 7.00 11.09 14.72
N ASP A 87 6.54 11.55 13.56
CA ASP A 87 5.27 12.27 13.39
C ASP A 87 4.05 11.33 13.49
N GLY A 88 4.29 10.02 13.59
CA GLY A 88 3.27 8.98 13.67
C GLY A 88 2.87 8.40 12.32
N ASN A 89 3.23 9.04 11.20
CA ASN A 89 2.97 8.53 9.86
C ASN A 89 3.80 7.27 9.57
N PHE A 90 3.45 6.58 8.49
CA PHE A 90 4.16 5.38 8.08
C PHE A 90 4.90 5.61 6.76
N LYS A 91 6.15 5.18 6.69
CA LYS A 91 6.89 5.06 5.43
C LYS A 91 6.95 3.62 4.98
N PHE A 92 6.55 3.38 3.75
CA PHE A 92 6.59 2.06 3.14
C PHE A 92 7.87 1.96 2.31
N CYS A 93 8.96 1.44 2.92
CA CYS A 93 10.23 1.24 2.25
C CYS A 93 10.12 0.13 1.20
N GLY A 94 10.64 0.37 -0.01
CA GLY A 94 10.51 -0.54 -1.16
C GLY A 94 9.93 0.14 -2.40
N TRP A 95 9.33 1.33 -2.22
CA TRP A 95 8.68 2.12 -3.25
C TRP A 95 9.58 2.47 -4.45
N GLY A 96 10.89 2.61 -4.23
CA GLY A 96 11.86 2.84 -5.31
C GLY A 96 11.84 1.75 -6.39
N SER A 97 11.49 0.50 -6.05
CA SER A 97 11.36 -0.59 -7.01
C SER A 97 10.19 -0.39 -7.98
N ILE A 98 9.15 0.30 -7.52
CA ILE A 98 7.99 0.68 -8.32
C ILE A 98 8.35 1.90 -9.17
N LEU A 99 8.98 2.92 -8.59
CA LEU A 99 9.42 4.12 -9.32
C LEU A 99 10.44 3.82 -10.43
N ALA A 100 11.23 2.75 -10.28
CA ALA A 100 12.14 2.29 -11.34
C ALA A 100 11.39 1.77 -12.59
N LYS A 101 10.11 1.41 -12.45
CA LYS A 101 9.28 0.84 -13.53
C LYS A 101 8.15 1.77 -13.97
N ARG A 102 7.70 2.66 -13.09
CA ARG A 102 6.60 3.60 -13.33
C ARG A 102 7.04 5.02 -13.01
N SER A 103 6.74 5.94 -13.91
CA SER A 103 6.96 7.37 -13.69
C SER A 103 5.70 8.00 -13.10
N PHE A 104 5.74 8.28 -11.80
CA PHE A 104 4.71 9.09 -11.14
C PHE A 104 5.17 10.54 -10.97
N LYS A 105 4.22 11.45 -10.86
CA LYS A 105 4.43 12.88 -10.65
C LYS A 105 3.82 13.34 -9.34
N THR A 106 4.36 14.43 -8.80
CA THR A 106 3.72 15.15 -7.70
C THR A 106 2.30 15.55 -8.11
N GLY A 107 1.32 15.28 -7.25
CA GLY A 107 -0.09 15.54 -7.51
C GLY A 107 -0.87 14.32 -8.01
N ASP A 108 -0.22 13.28 -8.53
CA ASP A 108 -0.90 12.03 -8.91
C ASP A 108 -1.62 11.42 -7.70
N ILE A 109 -2.76 10.77 -7.93
CA ILE A 109 -3.53 10.09 -6.89
C ILE A 109 -3.42 8.57 -7.07
N ILE A 110 -2.86 7.91 -6.06
CA ILE A 110 -2.79 6.45 -5.99
C ILE A 110 -3.86 5.93 -5.06
N GLY A 111 -4.61 4.93 -5.52
CA GLY A 111 -5.55 4.16 -4.71
C GLY A 111 -4.90 2.88 -4.21
N PHE A 112 -5.05 2.58 -2.93
CA PHE A 112 -4.63 1.33 -2.30
C PHE A 112 -5.83 0.62 -1.69
N TRP A 113 -5.88 -0.71 -1.80
CA TRP A 113 -6.93 -1.52 -1.21
C TRP A 113 -6.41 -2.89 -0.79
N TRP A 114 -6.93 -3.43 0.31
CA TRP A 114 -6.55 -4.76 0.77
C TRP A 114 -7.25 -5.84 -0.05
N ASP A 115 -6.47 -6.82 -0.49
CA ASP A 115 -6.97 -8.05 -1.09
C ASP A 115 -6.96 -9.17 -0.04
N LYS A 116 -8.14 -9.47 0.50
CA LYS A 116 -8.30 -10.52 1.52
C LYS A 116 -7.96 -11.92 0.99
N TYR A 117 -8.12 -12.19 -0.30
CA TYR A 117 -7.87 -13.52 -0.86
C TYR A 117 -6.38 -13.80 -0.98
N HIS A 118 -5.61 -12.77 -1.35
CA HIS A 118 -4.16 -12.87 -1.53
C HIS A 118 -3.34 -12.36 -0.34
N ASP A 119 -4.00 -11.88 0.73
CA ASP A 119 -3.40 -11.33 1.96
C ASP A 119 -2.35 -10.23 1.67
N ARG A 120 -2.66 -9.34 0.73
CA ARG A 120 -1.73 -8.29 0.26
C ARG A 120 -2.43 -6.96 0.02
N LEU A 121 -1.62 -5.91 -0.06
CA LEU A 121 -2.08 -4.58 -0.45
C LEU A 121 -1.97 -4.45 -1.96
N ASN A 122 -3.05 -4.08 -2.65
CA ASN A 122 -3.02 -3.74 -4.06
C ASN A 122 -2.94 -2.21 -4.22
N PHE A 123 -2.45 -1.74 -5.36
CA PHE A 123 -2.55 -0.34 -5.73
C PHE A 123 -2.70 -0.13 -7.24
N GLU A 124 -3.24 1.03 -7.61
CA GLU A 124 -3.28 1.52 -8.98
C GLU A 124 -3.27 3.06 -9.03
N LEU A 125 -2.88 3.61 -10.18
CA LEU A 125 -2.93 5.05 -10.43
C LEU A 125 -4.35 5.44 -10.84
N LEU A 126 -5.02 6.27 -10.04
CA LEU A 126 -6.42 6.64 -10.26
C LEU A 126 -6.57 7.95 -11.04
N MET A 127 -5.70 8.92 -10.78
CA MET A 127 -5.75 10.24 -11.41
C MET A 127 -4.33 10.76 -11.64
N VAL A 128 -4.13 11.37 -12.81
CA VAL A 128 -2.87 11.98 -13.23
C VAL A 128 -3.00 13.50 -13.09
N ALA A 129 -1.97 14.14 -12.53
CA ALA A 129 -1.88 15.60 -12.42
C ALA A 129 -1.31 16.27 -13.69
#